data_AF-A0A356SD83-F1
#
_entry.id   AF-A0A356SD83-F1
#
_cell.length_a   1.000
_cell.length_b   1.000
_cell.length_c   1.000
_cell.angle_alpha   90.00
_cell.angle_beta   90.00
_cell.angle_gamma   90.00
#
_symmetry.space_group_name_H-M   'P 1'
#
loop_
_entity.id
_entity.type
_entity.pdbx_description
1 polymer ?
#
loop_
_entity_poly.entity_id
_entity_poly.type
_entity_poly.pdbx_seq_one_letter_code
_entity_poly.pdbx_strand_id
1 'polypeptide(L)'
;MTPTTPSFWQQVLGKRMLICVFTGLASGMPLYLLYHLVPLWLRDSGVSLAEIGLFALVGLPYSWKVLWAPLIDRFKLPLGLRRGWMLFTQMGLILSIGVMGSLDPIANLSWIAV
;
A
#
# COMPACT_ATOMS: atom_id res chain seq x y z
N MET A 1 2.37 24.04 -39.36
CA MET A 1 2.23 24.04 -37.88
C MET A 1 3.25 23.05 -37.35
N THR A 2 4.43 23.52 -36.92
CA THR A 2 5.47 22.66 -36.35
C THR A 2 5.04 22.26 -34.93
N PRO A 3 4.97 20.97 -34.58
CA PRO A 3 4.68 20.58 -33.21
C PRO A 3 5.85 21.02 -32.33
N THR A 4 5.62 22.00 -31.46
CA THR A 4 6.57 22.38 -30.42
C THR A 4 6.67 21.21 -29.45
N THR A 5 7.75 20.43 -29.54
CA THR A 5 8.03 19.35 -28.60
C THR A 5 8.14 19.96 -27.20
N PRO A 6 7.34 19.53 -26.22
CA PRO A 6 7.41 20.10 -24.89
C PRO A 6 8.81 19.89 -24.31
N SER A 7 9.34 20.91 -23.65
CA SER A 7 10.66 20.85 -22.99
C SER A 7 10.70 19.69 -21.99
N PHE A 8 11.84 18.99 -21.88
CA PHE A 8 12.03 17.86 -20.96
C PHE A 8 11.52 18.16 -19.54
N TRP A 9 11.82 19.36 -19.02
CA TRP A 9 11.37 19.80 -17.70
C TRP A 9 9.85 19.99 -17.59
N GLN A 10 9.18 20.40 -18.67
CA GLN A 10 7.72 20.52 -18.70
C GLN A 10 7.03 19.15 -18.75
N GLN A 11 7.70 18.15 -19.34
CA GLN A 11 7.22 16.76 -19.31
C GLN A 11 7.40 16.19 -17.89
N VAL A 12 8.57 16.41 -17.29
CA VAL A 12 8.90 15.92 -15.93
C VAL A 12 8.03 16.56 -14.85
N LEU A 13 7.84 17.87 -14.91
CA LEU A 13 7.01 18.62 -13.95
C LEU A 13 5.53 18.70 -14.38
N GLY A 14 5.13 17.95 -15.40
CA GLY A 14 3.75 17.89 -15.83
C GLY A 14 2.84 17.31 -14.75
N LYS A 15 1.60 17.82 -14.64
CA LYS A 15 0.60 17.38 -13.65
C LYS A 15 0.45 15.85 -13.57
N ARG A 16 0.49 15.15 -14.71
CA ARG A 16 0.37 13.69 -14.76
C ARG A 16 1.59 12.97 -14.18
N MET A 17 2.80 13.47 -14.43
CA MET A 17 4.02 12.90 -13.87
C MET A 17 4.09 13.13 -12.37
N LEU A 18 3.76 14.33 -11.89
CA LEU A 18 3.69 14.62 -10.46
C LEU A 18 2.68 13.69 -9.76
N ILE A 19 1.47 13.52 -10.31
CA ILE A 19 0.50 12.57 -9.76
C ILE A 19 1.08 11.15 -9.72
N CYS A 20 1.77 10.71 -10.76
CA CYS A 20 2.38 9.38 -10.80
C CYS A 20 3.47 9.21 -9.72
N VAL A 21 4.35 10.21 -9.56
CA VAL A 21 5.42 10.21 -8.57
C VAL A 21 4.86 10.22 -7.15
N PHE A 22 3.93 11.11 -6.83
CA PHE A 22 3.30 11.17 -5.50
C PHE A 22 2.51 9.91 -5.19
N THR A 23 1.78 9.36 -6.17
CA THR A 23 1.04 8.10 -5.98
C THR A 23 1.99 6.92 -5.77
N GLY A 24 3.10 6.87 -6.51
CA GLY A 24 4.14 5.86 -6.34
C GLY A 24 4.82 5.96 -4.98
N LEU A 25 5.18 7.16 -4.53
CA LEU A 25 5.76 7.38 -3.21
C LEU A 25 4.77 7.01 -2.09
N ALA A 26 3.52 7.47 -2.20
CA ALA A 26 2.47 7.22 -1.20
C ALA A 26 2.11 5.74 -1.07
N SER A 27 2.24 4.94 -2.13
CA SER A 27 2.00 3.49 -2.09
C SER A 27 3.24 2.68 -1.72
N GLY A 28 4.45 3.16 -2.06
CA GLY A 28 5.71 2.48 -1.74
C GLY A 28 6.11 2.59 -0.26
N MET A 29 5.89 3.74 0.37
CA MET A 29 6.24 3.98 1.78
C MET A 29 5.52 3.03 2.75
N PRO A 30 4.19 2.81 2.65
CA PRO A 30 3.47 1.81 3.42
C PRO A 30 3.99 0.38 3.26
N LEU A 31 4.37 0.01 2.03
CA LEU A 31 4.87 -1.32 1.74
C LEU A 31 6.21 -1.54 2.44
N TYR A 32 7.08 -0.52 2.40
CA TYR A 32 8.35 -0.52 3.15
C TYR A 32 8.11 -0.61 4.65
N LEU A 33 7.18 0.19 5.19
CA LEU A 33 6.78 0.15 6.59
C LEU A 33 6.37 -1.26 7.01
N LEU A 34 5.51 -1.90 6.22
CA LEU A 34 4.98 -3.23 6.49
C LEU A 34 6.07 -4.31 6.50
N TYR A 35 7.00 -4.31 5.54
CA TYR A 35 8.01 -5.36 5.42
C TYR A 35 9.27 -5.15 6.28
N HIS A 36 9.60 -3.91 6.63
CA HIS A 36 10.82 -3.61 7.37
C HIS A 36 10.56 -3.08 8.77
N LEU A 37 9.66 -2.10 8.92
CA LEU A 37 9.45 -1.48 10.23
C LEU A 37 8.62 -2.35 11.16
N VAL A 38 7.55 -3.00 10.66
CA VAL A 38 6.70 -3.85 11.51
C VAL A 38 7.46 -5.03 12.11
N PRO A 39 8.25 -5.83 11.36
CA PRO A 39 9.01 -6.93 11.95
C PRO A 39 10.07 -6.45 12.95
N LEU A 40 10.71 -5.31 12.67
CA LEU A 40 11.68 -4.69 13.57
C LEU A 40 11.02 -4.29 14.90
N TRP A 41 9.88 -3.60 14.81
CA TRP A 41 9.13 -3.13 15.97
C TRP A 41 8.54 -4.28 16.80
N LEU A 42 8.04 -5.34 16.14
CA LEU A 42 7.58 -6.55 16.83
C LEU A 42 8.75 -7.23 17.58
N ARG A 43 9.94 -7.28 16.96
CA ARG A 43 11.13 -7.83 17.59
C ARG A 43 11.57 -7.02 18.81
N ASP A 44 11.56 -5.70 18.71
CA ASP A 44 11.88 -4.78 19.83
C ASP A 44 10.84 -4.89 20.96
N SER A 45 9.58 -5.20 20.62
CA SER A 45 8.49 -5.44 21.58
C SER A 45 8.55 -6.82 22.25
N GLY A 46 9.56 -7.64 21.94
CA GLY A 46 9.79 -8.95 22.57
C GLY A 46 8.99 -10.11 21.95
N VAL A 47 8.37 -9.91 20.79
CA VAL A 47 7.60 -10.94 20.07
C VAL A 47 8.53 -12.04 19.56
N SER A 48 8.08 -13.30 19.62
CA SER A 48 8.92 -14.44 19.24
C SER A 48 9.23 -14.45 17.74
N LEU A 49 10.39 -14.99 17.36
CA LEU A 49 10.78 -15.11 15.95
C LEU A 49 9.79 -15.98 15.15
N ALA A 50 9.16 -16.97 15.79
CA ALA A 50 8.13 -17.80 15.18
C ALA A 50 6.88 -16.98 14.82
N GLU A 51 6.43 -16.08 15.69
CA GLU A 51 5.30 -15.18 15.41
C GLU A 51 5.63 -14.14 14.33
N ILE A 52 6.86 -13.61 14.31
CA ILE A 52 7.33 -12.75 13.22
C ILE A 52 7.35 -13.53 11.90
N GLY A 53 7.75 -14.80 11.92
CA GLY A 53 7.69 -15.69 10.77
C GLY A 53 6.25 -15.92 10.28
N LEU A 54 5.29 -16.05 11.21
CA LEU A 54 3.86 -16.12 10.87
C LEU A 54 3.35 -14.80 10.27
N PHE A 55 3.86 -13.65 10.72
CA PHE A 55 3.52 -12.34 10.12
C PHE A 55 3.89 -12.26 8.64
N ALA A 56 4.90 -13.01 8.17
CA ALA A 56 5.22 -13.08 6.74
C ALA A 56 4.04 -13.60 5.87
N LEU A 57 3.07 -14.29 6.47
CA LEU A 57 1.84 -14.72 5.81
C LEU A 57 0.95 -13.54 5.35
N VAL A 58 1.15 -12.33 5.89
CA VAL A 58 0.52 -11.10 5.39
C VAL A 58 0.91 -10.81 3.93
N GLY A 59 2.00 -11.41 3.42
CA GLY A 59 2.34 -11.38 2.00
C GLY A 59 1.49 -12.29 1.09
N LEU A 60 0.70 -13.21 1.64
CA LEU A 60 -0.09 -14.16 0.86
C LEU A 60 -1.13 -13.49 -0.06
N PRO A 61 -1.91 -12.48 0.37
CA PRO A 61 -2.80 -11.75 -0.52
C PRO A 61 -2.05 -11.13 -1.70
N TYR A 62 -0.81 -10.67 -1.50
CA TYR A 62 0.01 -10.13 -2.59
C TYR A 62 0.43 -11.22 -3.59
N SER A 63 0.89 -12.37 -3.08
CA SER A 63 1.27 -13.52 -3.92
C SER A 63 0.08 -14.11 -4.68
N TRP A 64 -1.10 -14.14 -4.06
CA TRP A 64 -2.30 -14.73 -4.65
C TRP A 64 -3.14 -13.76 -5.48
N LYS A 65 -2.57 -12.61 -5.90
CA LYS A 65 -3.27 -11.61 -6.72
C LYS A 65 -3.94 -12.21 -7.96
N VAL A 66 -3.37 -13.25 -8.53
CA VAL A 66 -3.90 -13.91 -9.73
C VAL A 66 -5.30 -14.49 -9.50
N LEU A 67 -5.60 -14.98 -8.28
CA LEU A 67 -6.91 -15.54 -7.96
C LEU A 67 -7.97 -14.47 -7.70
N TRP A 68 -7.62 -13.41 -6.97
CA TRP A 68 -8.61 -12.40 -6.57
C TRP A 68 -8.70 -11.19 -7.50
N ALA A 69 -7.68 -10.91 -8.32
CA ALA A 69 -7.73 -9.85 -9.34
C ALA A 69 -8.98 -9.96 -10.25
N PRO A 70 -9.34 -11.13 -10.82
CA PRO A 70 -10.54 -11.23 -11.66
C PRO A 70 -11.85 -11.03 -10.88
N LEU A 71 -11.85 -11.26 -9.56
CA LEU A 71 -13.00 -10.98 -8.71
C LEU A 71 -13.17 -9.45 -8.53
N ILE A 72 -12.07 -8.75 -8.26
CA ILE A 72 -12.04 -7.29 -8.09
C ILE A 72 -12.37 -6.56 -9.39
N ASP A 73 -11.89 -7.06 -10.53
CA ASP A 73 -12.16 -6.47 -11.86
C ASP A 73 -13.65 -6.55 -12.27
N ARG A 74 -14.48 -7.37 -11.61
CA ARG A 74 -15.94 -7.40 -11.85
C ARG A 74 -16.66 -6.23 -11.21
N PHE A 75 -16.11 -5.63 -10.15
CA PHE A 75 -16.74 -4.55 -9.42
C PHE A 75 -16.28 -3.19 -9.94
N LYS A 76 -17.20 -2.45 -10.57
CA LYS A 76 -16.95 -1.09 -11.03
C LYS A 76 -17.32 -0.08 -9.94
N LEU A 77 -16.31 0.54 -9.34
CA LEU A 77 -16.49 1.68 -8.43
C LEU A 77 -16.94 2.93 -9.21
N PRO A 78 -17.60 3.92 -8.55
CA PRO A 78 -18.23 5.07 -9.20
C PRO A 78 -17.27 5.97 -10.01
N LEU A 79 -15.96 5.91 -9.74
CA LEU A 79 -14.92 6.64 -10.47
C LEU A 79 -14.26 5.81 -11.59
N GLY A 80 -14.87 4.67 -11.96
CA GLY A 80 -14.35 3.69 -12.92
C GLY A 80 -13.48 2.61 -12.26
N LEU A 81 -13.14 1.55 -13.01
CA LEU A 81 -12.34 0.41 -12.50
C LEU A 81 -11.05 0.88 -11.83
N ARG A 82 -10.18 1.56 -12.58
CA ARG A 82 -8.79 1.80 -12.11
C ARG A 82 -8.71 2.91 -11.05
N ARG A 83 -9.41 4.03 -11.26
CA ARG A 83 -9.33 5.19 -10.36
C ARG A 83 -10.13 4.98 -9.07
N GLY A 84 -11.29 4.32 -9.17
CA GLY A 84 -12.09 3.98 -8.00
C GLY A 84 -11.35 3.02 -7.07
N TRP A 85 -10.78 1.94 -7.61
CA TRP A 85 -10.02 0.97 -6.82
C TRP A 85 -8.75 1.57 -6.22
N MET A 86 -8.05 2.44 -6.96
CA MET A 86 -6.87 3.15 -6.45
C MET A 86 -7.21 4.03 -5.24
N LEU A 87 -8.29 4.82 -5.30
CA LEU A 87 -8.71 5.64 -4.16
C LEU A 87 -9.20 4.79 -2.99
N PHE A 88 -9.95 3.73 -3.27
CA PHE A 88 -10.45 2.83 -2.23
C PHE A 88 -9.31 2.16 -1.46
N THR A 89 -8.32 1.59 -2.15
CA THR A 89 -7.17 0.95 -1.50
C THR A 89 -6.30 1.96 -0.78
N GLN A 90 -6.15 3.17 -1.31
CA GLN A 90 -5.35 4.22 -0.67
C GLN A 90 -6.02 4.75 0.62
N MET A 91 -7.35 4.88 0.64
CA MET A 91 -8.11 5.18 1.85
C MET A 91 -8.03 4.05 2.89
N GLY A 92 -8.21 2.80 2.45
CA GLY A 92 -8.07 1.62 3.31
C GLY A 92 -6.68 1.57 3.96
N LEU A 93 -5.64 1.85 3.17
CA LEU A 93 -4.26 1.87 3.64
C LEU A 93 -4.01 2.98 4.68
N ILE A 94 -4.54 4.19 4.46
CA ILE A 94 -4.45 5.29 5.44
C ILE A 94 -5.14 4.89 6.75
N LEU A 95 -6.32 4.28 6.67
CA LEU A 95 -7.04 3.79 7.84
C LEU A 95 -6.26 2.68 8.56
N SER A 96 -5.71 1.71 7.84
CA SER A 96 -4.90 0.62 8.43
C SER A 96 -3.67 1.16 9.16
N ILE A 97 -2.92 2.10 8.55
CA ILE A 97 -1.76 2.73 9.21
C ILE A 97 -2.20 3.58 10.41
N GLY A 98 -3.31 4.34 10.27
CA GLY A 98 -3.84 5.16 11.36
C GLY A 98 -4.28 4.31 12.56
N VAL A 99 -4.94 3.18 12.30
CA VAL A 99 -5.32 2.19 13.32
C VAL A 99 -4.07 1.57 13.94
N MET A 100 -3.08 1.17 13.13
CA MET A 100 -1.82 0.62 13.63
C MET A 100 -1.09 1.58 14.59
N GLY A 101 -1.11 2.89 14.31
CA GLY A 101 -0.54 3.90 15.20
C GLY A 101 -1.31 4.10 16.52
N SER A 102 -2.57 3.67 16.58
CA SER A 102 -3.42 3.73 17.79
C SER A 102 -3.48 2.41 18.56
N LEU A 103 -2.91 1.32 18.02
CA LEU A 103 -2.90 0.00 18.65
C LEU A 103 -1.59 -0.20 19.41
N ASP A 104 -1.67 -0.35 20.72
CA ASP A 104 -0.53 -0.75 21.55
C ASP A 104 -0.02 -2.14 21.09
N PRO A 105 1.29 -2.28 20.76
CA PRO A 105 1.93 -3.53 20.31
C PRO A 105 1.70 -4.70 21.27
N ILE A 106 1.57 -4.37 22.55
CA ILE A 106 1.66 -5.30 23.66
C ILE A 106 0.29 -5.91 23.99
N ALA A 107 -0.82 -5.30 23.54
CA ALA A 107 -2.17 -5.72 23.94
C ALA A 107 -2.89 -6.62 22.92
N ASN A 108 -2.57 -6.58 21.61
CA ASN A 108 -3.39 -7.23 20.57
C ASN A 108 -2.58 -7.78 19.37
N LEU A 109 -1.68 -8.74 19.61
CA LEU A 109 -0.91 -9.40 18.55
C LEU A 109 -1.80 -10.06 17.47
N SER A 110 -3.01 -10.48 17.84
CA SER A 110 -3.98 -11.13 16.95
C SER A 110 -4.68 -10.19 15.97
N TRP A 111 -4.79 -8.89 16.27
CA TRP A 111 -5.45 -7.91 15.40
C TRP A 111 -4.52 -7.28 14.36
N ILE A 112 -3.20 -7.34 14.56
CA ILE A 112 -2.21 -6.79 13.62
C ILE A 112 -1.94 -7.77 12.45
N ALA A 113 -2.26 -9.05 12.63
CA ALA A 113 -2.02 -10.12 11.65
C ALA A 113 -3.21 -10.40 10.69
N VAL A 114 -4.32 -9.68 10.82
CA VAL A 114 -5.54 -9.79 9.97
C VAL A 114 -5.68 -8.55 9.11
#